data_AF-A0A7X2TC13-F1
#
_entry.id   AF-A0A7X2TC13-F1
#
_cell.length_a   1.000
_cell.length_b   1.000
_cell.length_c   1.000
_cell.angle_alpha   90.00
_cell.angle_beta   90.00
_cell.angle_gamma   90.00
#
_symmetry.space_group_name_H-M   'P 1'
#
loop_
_entity.id
_entity.type
_entity.pdbx_description
1 polymer ?
#
loop_
_entity_poly.entity_id
_entity_poly.type
_entity_poly.pdbx_seq_one_letter_code
_entity_poly.pdbx_strand_id
1 'polypeptide(L)'
;MDSVFALYDDVLMGNKATCGKELFESTVNGKKEYNPADEEIVLKLVRYAFTYYRGWEPEQFRYNLNAHELKRMRLDGIVKQRIRFPVELDPMDNMQYLVHRLFPDRYSYNEKQAIETYYDRVLDKEIKRFKKGFFTEEKGAYRAGICFQRMLQMIGPFKNIHEVYDLFASTEGRKVLSNYKLNSAARDLYEFPIDFLHYSLPPADRDELYYYKLRFEQINDKQKRAMRKKGTFVA
;
A
#
# COMPACT_ATOMS: atom_id res chain seq x y z
N MET A 1 11.04 -3.15 37.28
CA MET A 1 10.89 -2.21 36.16
C MET A 1 11.48 -2.89 34.93
N ASP A 2 10.74 -2.95 33.83
CA ASP A 2 11.20 -3.60 32.59
C ASP A 2 12.51 -2.94 32.11
N SER A 3 13.52 -3.74 31.73
CA SER A 3 14.83 -3.23 31.28
C SER A 3 14.69 -2.33 30.05
N VAL A 4 13.64 -2.55 29.26
CA VAL A 4 13.30 -1.73 28.09
C VAL A 4 12.91 -0.30 28.48
N PHE A 5 12.13 -0.14 29.55
CA PHE A 5 11.67 1.18 30.00
C PHE A 5 12.80 1.97 30.67
N ALA A 6 13.64 1.32 31.48
CA ALA A 6 14.79 1.98 32.09
C ALA A 6 15.74 2.60 31.04
N LEU A 7 16.01 1.86 29.95
CA LEU A 7 16.83 2.34 28.84
C LEU A 7 16.19 3.51 28.09
N TYR A 8 14.86 3.52 27.96
CA TYR A 8 14.14 4.64 27.37
C TYR A 8 14.16 5.88 28.27
N ASP A 9 13.97 5.71 29.58
CA ASP A 9 13.98 6.78 30.57
C ASP A 9 15.34 7.50 30.54
N ASP A 10 16.45 6.77 30.44
CA ASP A 10 17.80 7.35 30.28
C ASP A 10 17.94 8.18 29.00
N VAL A 11 17.32 7.76 27.89
CA VAL A 11 17.33 8.52 26.64
C VAL A 11 16.48 9.78 26.73
N LEU A 12 15.35 9.71 27.42
CA LEU A 12 14.46 10.84 27.64
C LEU A 12 15.11 11.90 28.56
N MET A 13 15.78 11.46 29.63
CA MET A 13 16.51 12.30 30.58
C MET A 13 17.81 12.88 30.01
N GLY A 14 18.26 12.39 28.85
CA GLY A 14 19.50 12.84 28.19
C GLY A 14 20.77 12.20 28.72
N ASN A 15 20.64 11.20 29.60
CA ASN A 15 21.76 10.36 30.05
C ASN A 15 22.32 9.50 28.92
N LYS A 16 21.52 9.27 27.87
CA LYS A 16 21.88 8.47 26.71
C LYS A 16 21.39 9.10 25.40
N ALA A 17 22.18 8.95 24.34
CA ALA A 17 21.85 9.53 23.04
C ALA A 17 20.72 8.79 22.32
N THR A 18 20.67 7.45 22.36
CA THR A 18 19.67 6.66 21.62
C THR A 18 19.36 5.31 22.28
N CYS A 19 18.17 4.79 22.01
CA CYS A 19 17.70 3.44 22.34
C CYS A 19 18.29 2.32 21.44
N GLY A 20 19.24 2.64 20.54
CA GLY A 20 19.37 1.95 19.25
C GLY A 20 19.86 0.50 19.23
N LYS A 21 20.99 0.18 19.87
CA LYS A 21 21.62 -1.16 19.73
C LYS A 21 21.25 -2.16 20.81
N GLU A 22 20.79 -1.66 21.95
CA GLU A 22 20.56 -2.48 23.14
C GLU A 22 19.12 -2.97 23.25
N LEU A 23 18.19 -2.28 22.55
CA LEU A 23 16.77 -2.61 22.56
C LEU A 23 16.29 -3.30 21.29
N PHE A 24 17.08 -3.28 20.21
CA PHE A 24 16.63 -3.75 18.90
C PHE A 24 17.58 -4.79 18.32
N GLU A 25 17.02 -5.96 18.00
CA GLU A 25 17.73 -7.11 17.42
C GLU A 25 18.09 -6.87 15.95
N SER A 26 17.46 -5.92 15.25
CA SER A 26 17.83 -5.53 13.87
C SER A 26 19.20 -4.84 13.73
N THR A 27 20.07 -4.99 14.74
CA THR A 27 21.53 -4.82 14.57
C THR A 27 22.27 -6.16 14.40
N VAL A 28 21.57 -7.27 14.10
CA VAL A 28 22.21 -8.53 13.70
C VAL A 28 22.58 -8.46 12.21
N ASN A 29 23.86 -8.67 11.89
CA ASN A 29 24.44 -8.71 10.53
C ASN A 29 24.43 -7.40 9.71
N GLY A 30 24.30 -6.23 10.35
CA GLY A 30 24.53 -4.93 9.68
C GLY A 30 23.52 -4.53 8.61
N LYS A 31 22.42 -5.28 8.43
CA LYS A 31 21.31 -4.94 7.53
C LYS A 31 20.08 -4.50 8.33
N LYS A 32 19.51 -3.35 7.95
CA LYS A 32 18.26 -2.80 8.49
C LYS A 32 17.05 -3.55 7.92
N GLU A 33 16.94 -4.83 8.22
CA GLU A 33 15.74 -5.60 7.87
C GLU A 33 14.67 -5.40 8.95
N TYR A 34 13.41 -5.45 8.53
CA TYR A 34 12.27 -5.36 9.42
C TYR A 34 12.24 -6.57 10.37
N ASN A 35 12.05 -6.34 11.66
CA ASN A 35 11.91 -7.38 12.68
C ASN A 35 10.59 -7.16 13.46
N PRO A 36 9.65 -8.12 13.45
CA PRO A 36 8.42 -8.04 14.25
C PRO A 36 8.65 -7.84 15.75
N ALA A 37 9.72 -8.42 16.32
CA ALA A 37 10.04 -8.25 17.74
C ALA A 37 10.42 -6.79 18.05
N ASP A 38 11.18 -6.15 17.16
CA ASP A 38 11.54 -4.73 17.31
C ASP A 38 10.31 -3.83 17.20
N GLU A 39 9.35 -4.16 16.33
CA GLU A 39 8.09 -3.43 16.23
C GLU A 39 7.30 -3.51 17.54
N GLU A 40 7.16 -4.71 18.13
CA GLU A 40 6.48 -4.87 19.43
C GLU A 40 7.15 -4.07 20.55
N ILE A 41 8.48 -4.02 20.58
CA ILE A 41 9.24 -3.23 21.55
C ILE A 41 8.93 -1.73 21.36
N VAL A 42 8.92 -1.24 20.11
CA VAL A 42 8.57 0.16 19.84
C VAL A 42 7.13 0.47 20.24
N LEU A 43 6.17 -0.42 19.95
CA LEU A 43 4.79 -0.22 20.36
C LEU A 43 4.63 -0.18 21.88
N LYS A 44 5.36 -1.04 22.61
CA LYS A 44 5.43 -1.01 24.09
C LYS A 44 6.01 0.30 24.60
N LEU A 45 7.11 0.79 24.02
CA LEU A 45 7.74 2.06 24.38
C LEU A 45 6.81 3.25 24.14
N VAL A 46 6.15 3.30 22.98
CA VAL A 46 5.19 4.36 22.67
C VAL A 46 4.05 4.33 23.68
N ARG A 47 3.48 3.14 23.96
CA ARG A 47 2.42 3.03 24.96
C ARG A 47 2.89 3.53 26.32
N TYR A 48 4.01 3.02 26.83
CA TYR A 48 4.58 3.41 28.12
C TYR A 48 4.84 4.92 28.20
N ALA A 49 5.47 5.51 27.19
CA ALA A 49 5.83 6.91 27.18
C ALA A 49 4.60 7.83 27.39
N PHE A 50 3.50 7.55 26.69
CA PHE A 50 2.29 8.36 26.80
C PHE A 50 1.41 7.96 28.00
N THR A 51 1.34 6.69 28.39
CA THR A 51 0.57 6.30 29.58
C THR A 51 1.25 6.77 30.87
N TYR A 52 2.57 6.64 30.98
CA TYR A 52 3.31 6.96 32.20
C TYR A 52 3.59 8.46 32.34
N TYR A 53 4.14 9.11 31.31
CA TYR A 53 4.51 10.53 31.40
C TYR A 53 3.37 11.50 31.07
N ARG A 54 2.36 11.05 30.31
CA ARG A 54 1.21 11.90 29.93
C ARG A 54 -0.11 11.45 30.55
N GLY A 55 -0.17 10.27 31.17
CA GLY A 55 -1.42 9.73 31.72
C GLY A 55 -2.46 9.43 30.65
N TRP A 56 -2.05 9.11 29.41
CA TRP A 56 -2.99 8.95 28.31
C TRP A 56 -3.72 7.61 28.34
N GLU A 57 -5.04 7.68 28.22
CA GLU A 57 -5.92 6.56 27.92
C GLU A 57 -6.02 6.31 26.40
N PRO A 58 -6.42 5.11 25.93
CA PRO A 58 -6.49 4.77 24.50
C PRO A 58 -7.25 5.80 23.64
N GLU A 59 -8.32 6.39 24.19
CA GLU A 59 -9.09 7.44 23.52
C GLU A 59 -8.25 8.70 23.30
N GLN A 60 -7.42 9.08 24.27
CA GLN A 60 -6.53 10.23 24.16
C GLN A 60 -5.41 9.99 23.13
N PHE A 61 -4.94 8.74 22.96
CA PHE A 61 -4.03 8.43 21.84
C PHE A 61 -4.68 8.75 20.49
N ARG A 62 -5.95 8.35 20.29
CA ARG A 62 -6.63 8.58 19.02
C ARG A 62 -6.75 10.07 18.65
N TYR A 63 -7.03 10.93 19.63
CA TYR A 63 -7.26 12.35 19.39
C TYR A 63 -5.99 13.20 19.43
N ASN A 64 -5.02 12.83 20.26
CA ASN A 64 -3.88 13.69 20.56
C ASN A 64 -2.58 13.22 19.93
N LEU A 65 -2.45 11.94 19.54
CA LEU A 65 -1.20 11.43 18.98
C LEU A 65 -0.91 12.07 17.62
N ASN A 66 0.22 12.76 17.55
CA ASN A 66 0.71 13.38 16.33
C ASN A 66 2.26 13.37 16.29
N ALA A 67 2.83 13.76 15.15
CA ALA A 67 4.28 13.78 14.95
C ALA A 67 5.02 14.68 15.96
N HIS A 68 4.41 15.78 16.39
CA HIS A 68 4.98 16.68 17.40
C HIS A 68 5.08 16.00 18.77
N GLU A 69 4.03 15.29 19.18
CA GLU A 69 4.02 14.56 20.44
C GLU A 69 5.04 13.39 20.43
N LEU A 70 5.17 12.66 19.33
CA LEU A 70 6.23 11.65 19.18
C LEU A 70 7.63 12.25 19.30
N LYS A 71 7.86 13.43 18.69
CA LYS A 71 9.14 14.12 18.75
C LYS A 71 9.48 14.61 20.15
N ARG A 72 8.49 15.12 20.91
CA ARG A 72 8.67 15.52 22.32
C ARG A 72 9.12 14.35 23.20
N MET A 73 8.59 13.16 22.92
CA MET A 73 8.96 11.93 23.61
C MET A 73 10.22 11.26 23.02
N ARG A 74 10.87 11.87 22.01
CA ARG A 74 12.04 11.34 21.29
C ARG A 74 11.80 9.96 20.64
N LEU A 75 10.57 9.70 20.23
CA LEU A 75 10.14 8.42 19.64
C LEU A 75 9.97 8.47 18.12
N ASP A 76 9.98 9.66 17.51
CA ASP A 76 9.73 9.84 16.07
C ASP A 76 10.72 9.06 15.19
N GLY A 77 12.01 9.07 15.58
CA GLY A 77 13.06 8.36 14.85
C GLY A 77 12.88 6.84 14.87
N ILE A 78 12.58 6.25 16.03
CA ILE A 78 12.41 4.80 16.16
C ILE A 78 11.11 4.32 15.54
N VAL A 79 10.03 5.10 15.65
CA VAL A 79 8.75 4.81 15.00
C VAL A 79 8.93 4.73 13.48
N LYS A 80 9.60 5.72 12.87
CA LYS A 80 9.87 5.74 11.42
C LYS A 80 10.70 4.56 10.94
N GLN A 81 11.62 4.06 11.77
CA GLN A 81 12.61 3.08 11.36
C GLN A 81 12.18 1.63 11.64
N ARG A 82 11.32 1.41 12.63
CA ARG A 82 11.03 0.07 13.16
C ARG A 82 9.59 -0.38 12.94
N ILE A 83 8.64 0.54 12.79
CA ILE A 83 7.25 0.19 12.51
C ILE A 83 7.05 0.10 11.00
N ARG A 84 6.49 -1.01 10.53
CA ARG A 84 6.18 -1.19 9.10
C ARG A 84 4.85 -0.50 8.76
N PHE A 85 4.94 0.69 8.21
CA PHE A 85 3.80 1.38 7.62
C PHE A 85 3.50 0.84 6.21
N PRO A 86 2.21 0.72 5.83
CA PRO A 86 1.81 0.50 4.45
C PRO A 86 2.37 1.61 3.56
N VAL A 87 2.75 1.26 2.33
CA VAL A 87 3.44 2.18 1.41
C VAL A 87 2.57 3.41 1.08
N GLU A 88 1.26 3.25 1.06
CA GLU A 88 0.26 4.29 0.81
C GLU A 88 0.23 5.34 1.92
N LEU A 89 0.76 5.02 3.10
CA LEU A 89 0.80 5.92 4.24
C LEU A 89 2.16 6.59 4.38
N ASP A 90 2.15 7.82 4.89
CA ASP A 90 3.35 8.45 5.44
C ASP A 90 3.35 8.25 6.97
N PRO A 91 4.45 7.73 7.56
CA PRO A 91 4.51 7.48 8.98
C PRO A 91 4.15 8.68 9.85
N MET A 92 4.46 9.91 9.44
CA MET A 92 4.23 11.11 10.27
C MET A 92 2.88 11.78 10.02
N ASP A 93 2.32 11.62 8.82
CA ASP A 93 1.02 12.20 8.49
C ASP A 93 -0.14 11.25 8.85
N ASN A 94 0.11 9.94 8.95
CA ASN A 94 -0.91 8.92 9.17
C ASN A 94 -0.82 8.27 10.56
N MET A 95 -0.84 9.10 11.60
CA MET A 95 -0.79 8.69 13.01
C MET A 95 -1.89 7.73 13.43
N GLN A 96 -3.05 7.79 12.76
CA GLN A 96 -4.16 6.88 13.03
C GLN A 96 -3.78 5.41 12.75
N TYR A 97 -2.86 5.14 11.83
CA TYR A 97 -2.34 3.79 11.64
C TYR A 97 -1.51 3.35 12.85
N LEU A 98 -0.68 4.23 13.41
CA LEU A 98 0.06 3.92 14.64
C LEU A 98 -0.89 3.65 15.82
N VAL A 99 -1.98 4.41 15.94
CA VAL A 99 -3.03 4.17 16.94
C VAL A 99 -3.68 2.80 16.75
N HIS A 100 -4.00 2.41 15.51
CA HIS A 100 -4.48 1.07 15.19
C HIS A 100 -3.46 -0.01 15.59
N ARG A 101 -2.16 0.18 15.32
CA ARG A 101 -1.11 -0.76 15.75
C ARG A 101 -0.98 -0.87 17.26
N LEU A 102 -1.19 0.24 17.98
CA LEU A 102 -1.17 0.27 19.45
C LEU A 102 -2.41 -0.40 20.06
N PHE A 103 -3.59 -0.25 19.46
CA PHE A 103 -4.85 -0.77 20.00
C PHE A 103 -5.71 -1.40 18.90
N PRO A 104 -5.28 -2.55 18.33
CA PRO A 104 -5.93 -3.14 17.16
C PRO A 104 -7.38 -3.58 17.44
N ASP A 105 -7.67 -3.96 18.68
CA ASP A 105 -9.02 -4.40 19.09
C ASP A 105 -10.02 -3.24 19.24
N ARG A 106 -9.53 -1.99 19.37
CA ARG A 106 -10.38 -0.80 19.56
C ARG A 106 -10.52 0.05 18.31
N TYR A 107 -9.45 0.15 17.51
CA TYR A 107 -9.42 1.03 16.35
C TYR A 107 -9.06 0.22 15.11
N SER A 108 -9.94 0.21 14.13
CA SER A 108 -9.73 -0.49 12.87
C SER A 108 -8.97 0.37 11.85
N TYR A 109 -8.19 -0.29 11.00
CA TYR A 109 -7.58 0.30 9.81
C TYR A 109 -8.29 -0.19 8.55
N ASN A 110 -8.75 0.74 7.72
CA ASN A 110 -9.35 0.41 6.43
C ASN A 110 -8.29 0.52 5.32
N GLU A 111 -7.65 -0.60 5.01
CA GLU A 111 -6.62 -0.69 3.96
C GLU A 111 -7.16 -0.23 2.60
N LYS A 112 -8.40 -0.60 2.24
CA LYS A 112 -9.01 -0.20 0.97
C LYS A 112 -9.13 1.32 0.85
N GLN A 113 -9.68 1.97 1.88
CA GLN A 113 -9.86 3.41 1.90
C GLN A 113 -8.52 4.17 1.87
N ALA A 114 -7.49 3.65 2.53
CA ALA A 114 -6.16 4.23 2.49
C ALA A 114 -5.56 4.19 1.08
N ILE A 115 -5.71 3.07 0.37
CA ILE A 115 -5.26 2.91 -1.02
C ILE A 115 -6.04 3.84 -1.96
N GLU A 116 -7.37 3.93 -1.81
CA GLU A 116 -8.21 4.85 -2.60
C GLU A 116 -7.80 6.31 -2.38
N THR A 117 -7.63 6.72 -1.12
CA THR A 117 -7.21 8.09 -0.78
C THR A 117 -5.83 8.41 -1.36
N TYR A 118 -4.88 7.49 -1.26
CA TYR A 118 -3.56 7.65 -1.84
C TYR A 118 -3.62 7.79 -3.37
N TYR A 119 -4.44 6.97 -4.02
CA TYR A 119 -4.62 7.01 -5.46
C TYR A 119 -5.27 8.33 -5.93
N ASP A 120 -6.30 8.80 -5.24
CA ASP A 120 -6.94 10.09 -5.51
C ASP A 120 -5.90 11.23 -5.45
N ARG A 121 -5.01 11.25 -4.44
CA ARG A 121 -3.90 12.23 -4.35
C ARG A 121 -2.88 12.13 -5.48
N VAL A 122 -2.66 10.94 -6.06
CA VAL A 122 -1.83 10.78 -7.27
C VAL A 122 -2.53 11.38 -8.49
N LEU A 123 -3.85 11.22 -8.62
CA LEU A 123 -4.64 11.79 -9.71
C LEU A 123 -4.74 13.31 -9.61
N ASP A 124 -4.88 13.84 -8.39
CA ASP A 124 -4.91 15.28 -8.09
C ASP A 124 -3.54 15.96 -8.23
N LYS A 125 -2.50 15.19 -8.59
CA LYS A 125 -1.11 15.64 -8.80
C LYS A 125 -0.42 16.15 -7.53
N GLU A 126 -0.99 15.94 -6.34
CA GLU A 126 -0.30 16.15 -5.07
C GLU A 126 0.93 15.23 -4.99
N ILE A 127 0.76 13.98 -5.43
CA ILE A 127 1.81 12.99 -5.52
C ILE A 127 2.20 12.81 -6.99
N LYS A 128 3.40 13.26 -7.34
CA LYS A 128 3.88 13.25 -8.74
C LYS A 128 3.89 11.85 -9.37
N ARG A 129 4.23 10.83 -8.59
CA ARG A 129 4.37 9.42 -9.02
C ARG A 129 4.12 8.49 -7.84
N PHE A 130 3.60 7.29 -8.12
CA PHE A 130 3.51 6.21 -7.13
C PHE A 130 4.86 5.98 -6.43
N LYS A 131 4.82 5.76 -5.12
CA LYS A 131 5.98 5.37 -4.34
C LYS A 131 6.58 4.08 -4.89
N LYS A 132 7.90 3.94 -4.81
CA LYS A 132 8.59 2.70 -5.16
C LYS A 132 7.98 1.56 -4.36
N GLY A 133 7.71 0.43 -5.00
CA GLY A 133 7.10 -0.72 -4.35
C GLY A 133 5.57 -0.75 -4.36
N PHE A 134 4.89 0.34 -4.72
CA PHE A 134 3.41 0.42 -4.62
C PHE A 134 2.67 -0.68 -5.38
N PHE A 135 3.11 -1.04 -6.59
CA PHE A 135 2.52 -2.13 -7.36
C PHE A 135 3.35 -3.41 -7.35
N THR A 136 4.59 -3.38 -6.86
CA THR A 136 5.55 -4.48 -7.00
C THR A 136 5.87 -5.21 -5.70
N GLU A 137 5.69 -4.56 -4.55
CA GLU A 137 5.84 -5.23 -3.25
C GLU A 137 4.64 -6.13 -2.95
N GLU A 138 4.71 -6.82 -1.82
CA GLU A 138 3.62 -7.59 -1.22
C GLU A 138 2.27 -6.85 -1.32
N LYS A 139 1.21 -7.55 -1.76
CA LYS A 139 -0.11 -6.97 -2.09
C LYS A 139 -0.15 -5.95 -3.24
N GLY A 140 0.89 -5.89 -4.09
CA GLY A 140 0.93 -5.01 -5.26
C GLY A 140 -0.26 -5.17 -6.22
N ALA A 141 -0.62 -6.42 -6.55
CA ALA A 141 -1.79 -6.72 -7.37
C ALA A 141 -3.12 -6.32 -6.70
N TYR A 142 -3.23 -6.48 -5.38
CA TYR A 142 -4.42 -6.05 -4.63
C TYR A 142 -4.59 -4.53 -4.66
N ARG A 143 -3.51 -3.77 -4.42
CA ARG A 143 -3.49 -2.30 -4.55
C ARG A 143 -3.86 -1.87 -5.97
N ALA A 144 -3.29 -2.51 -6.98
CA ALA A 144 -3.62 -2.26 -8.38
C ALA A 144 -5.11 -2.48 -8.65
N GLY A 145 -5.69 -3.57 -8.13
CA GLY A 145 -7.11 -3.88 -8.26
C GLY A 145 -8.02 -2.82 -7.62
N ILE A 146 -7.68 -2.34 -6.42
CA ILE A 146 -8.43 -1.25 -5.77
C ILE A 146 -8.36 0.04 -6.61
N CYS A 147 -7.17 0.43 -7.07
CA CYS A 147 -7.03 1.61 -7.93
C CYS A 147 -7.82 1.46 -9.24
N PHE A 148 -7.84 0.25 -9.82
CA PHE A 148 -8.61 -0.02 -11.03
C PHE A 148 -10.12 0.09 -10.77
N GLN A 149 -10.64 -0.49 -9.68
CA GLN A 149 -12.04 -0.34 -9.29
C GLN A 149 -12.41 1.13 -9.06
N ARG A 150 -11.53 1.88 -8.39
CA ARG A 150 -11.70 3.33 -8.18
C ARG A 150 -11.76 4.08 -9.50
N MET A 151 -10.88 3.75 -10.45
CA MET A 151 -10.92 4.30 -11.82
C MET A 151 -12.23 3.96 -12.54
N LEU A 152 -12.73 2.73 -12.44
CA LEU A 152 -14.01 2.32 -13.06
C LEU A 152 -15.18 3.17 -12.55
N GLN A 153 -15.19 3.52 -11.27
CA GLN A 153 -16.21 4.41 -10.68
C GLN A 153 -16.15 5.84 -11.27
N MET A 154 -14.98 6.31 -11.70
CA MET A 154 -14.78 7.67 -12.23
C MET A 154 -15.10 7.80 -13.73
N ILE A 155 -14.86 6.76 -14.53
CA ILE A 155 -15.08 6.80 -15.98
C ILE A 155 -16.55 6.75 -16.39
N GLY A 156 -17.45 6.41 -15.46
CA GLY A 156 -18.89 6.52 -15.63
C GLY A 156 -19.62 5.18 -15.66
N PRO A 157 -20.96 5.21 -15.69
CA PRO A 157 -21.78 4.01 -15.67
C PRO A 157 -21.67 3.27 -17.01
N PHE A 158 -21.44 1.96 -16.94
CA PHE A 158 -21.51 1.05 -18.07
C PHE A 158 -22.88 0.39 -18.11
N LYS A 159 -23.39 0.10 -19.32
CA LYS A 159 -24.70 -0.56 -19.44
C LYS A 159 -24.65 -2.02 -19.03
N ASN A 160 -23.52 -2.66 -19.27
CA ASN A 160 -23.26 -4.05 -18.94
C ASN A 160 -21.74 -4.29 -18.83
N ILE A 161 -21.37 -5.46 -18.31
CA ILE A 161 -19.96 -5.81 -18.12
C ILE A 161 -19.20 -6.03 -19.45
N HIS A 162 -19.88 -6.46 -20.52
CA HIS A 162 -19.25 -6.70 -21.82
C HIS A 162 -18.69 -5.40 -22.43
N GLU A 163 -19.38 -4.25 -22.26
CA GLU A 163 -18.86 -2.95 -22.68
C GLU A 163 -17.50 -2.62 -22.03
N VAL A 164 -17.35 -2.99 -20.75
CA VAL A 164 -16.09 -2.80 -20.02
C VAL A 164 -15.01 -3.74 -20.57
N TYR A 165 -15.35 -5.01 -20.80
CA TYR A 165 -14.44 -5.97 -21.40
C TYR A 165 -13.97 -5.53 -22.79
N ASP A 166 -14.88 -5.07 -23.65
CA ASP A 166 -14.56 -4.58 -24.99
C ASP A 166 -13.64 -3.35 -24.94
N LEU A 167 -13.92 -2.42 -24.03
CA LEU A 167 -13.08 -1.24 -23.81
C LEU A 167 -11.63 -1.65 -23.49
N PHE A 168 -11.43 -2.54 -22.52
CA PHE A 168 -10.08 -2.98 -22.11
C PHE A 168 -9.47 -4.05 -23.03
N ALA A 169 -10.26 -4.67 -23.91
CA ALA A 169 -9.74 -5.47 -25.02
C ALA A 169 -9.17 -4.61 -26.16
N SER A 170 -9.64 -3.36 -26.27
CA SER A 170 -9.26 -2.42 -27.32
C SER A 170 -8.01 -1.58 -27.02
N THR A 171 -7.57 -0.80 -28.01
CA THR A 171 -6.53 0.23 -27.83
C THR A 171 -6.98 1.39 -26.94
N GLU A 172 -8.28 1.68 -26.86
CA GLU A 172 -8.81 2.78 -26.04
C GLU A 172 -8.64 2.49 -24.55
N GLY A 173 -8.81 1.23 -24.11
CA GLY A 173 -8.54 0.82 -22.73
C GLY A 173 -7.13 1.17 -22.27
N ARG A 174 -6.13 1.07 -23.15
CA ARG A 174 -4.74 1.50 -22.84
C ARG A 174 -4.63 3.01 -22.64
N LYS A 175 -5.37 3.80 -23.42
CA LYS A 175 -5.41 5.26 -23.25
C LYS A 175 -6.08 5.64 -21.94
N VAL A 176 -7.19 4.98 -21.59
CA VAL A 176 -7.87 5.14 -20.30
C VAL A 176 -6.88 4.86 -19.16
N LEU A 177 -6.20 3.71 -19.16
CA LEU A 177 -5.20 3.38 -18.15
C LEU A 177 -4.08 4.42 -18.05
N SER A 178 -3.65 4.99 -19.18
CA SER A 178 -2.62 6.03 -19.16
C SER A 178 -3.12 7.34 -18.57
N ASN A 179 -4.36 7.74 -18.88
CA ASN A 179 -4.98 8.95 -18.33
C ASN A 179 -5.12 8.86 -16.80
N TYR A 180 -5.43 7.68 -16.31
CA TYR A 180 -5.62 7.37 -14.89
C TYR A 180 -4.36 6.85 -14.19
N LYS A 181 -3.18 6.99 -14.80
CA LYS A 181 -1.86 6.63 -14.24
C LYS A 181 -1.66 5.14 -13.91
N LEU A 182 -2.50 4.24 -14.42
CA LEU A 182 -2.43 2.79 -14.18
C LEU A 182 -1.67 2.01 -15.26
N ASN A 183 -1.14 2.68 -16.29
CA ASN A 183 -0.41 2.00 -17.37
C ASN A 183 0.82 1.22 -16.89
N SER A 184 1.54 1.70 -15.87
CA SER A 184 2.68 0.94 -15.30
C SER A 184 2.22 -0.32 -14.60
N ALA A 185 1.17 -0.24 -13.77
CA ALA A 185 0.58 -1.41 -13.11
C ALA A 185 0.08 -2.43 -14.13
N ALA A 186 -0.63 -1.97 -15.16
CA ALA A 186 -1.14 -2.82 -16.23
C ALA A 186 -0.03 -3.59 -16.94
N ARG A 187 1.08 -2.93 -17.27
CA ARG A 187 2.22 -3.54 -17.97
C ARG A 187 3.03 -4.49 -17.08
N ASP A 188 3.23 -4.11 -15.82
CA ASP A 188 4.15 -4.82 -14.93
C ASP A 188 3.48 -6.04 -14.27
N LEU A 189 2.15 -6.03 -14.13
CA LEU A 189 1.38 -7.10 -13.46
C LEU A 189 0.60 -8.00 -14.41
N TYR A 190 0.31 -7.56 -15.63
CA TYR A 190 -0.61 -8.25 -16.53
C TYR A 190 -0.08 -8.31 -17.97
N GLU A 191 -0.47 -9.34 -18.73
CA GLU A 191 -0.08 -9.46 -20.14
C GLU A 191 -0.92 -8.52 -21.02
N PHE A 192 -2.23 -8.45 -20.73
CA PHE A 192 -3.17 -7.60 -21.43
C PHE A 192 -4.02 -6.75 -20.46
N PRO A 193 -4.49 -5.55 -20.88
CA PRO A 193 -5.36 -4.72 -20.05
C PRO A 193 -6.68 -5.40 -19.64
N ILE A 194 -7.18 -6.33 -20.47
CA ILE A 194 -8.38 -7.11 -20.14
C ILE A 194 -8.14 -8.06 -18.95
N ASP A 195 -6.92 -8.59 -18.80
CA ASP A 195 -6.56 -9.39 -17.62
C ASP A 195 -6.63 -8.52 -16.36
N PHE A 196 -6.17 -7.26 -16.45
CA PHE A 196 -6.23 -6.32 -15.33
C PHE A 196 -7.67 -6.05 -14.92
N LEU A 197 -8.59 -5.80 -15.86
CA LEU A 197 -10.01 -5.70 -15.58
C LEU A 197 -10.53 -6.96 -14.87
N HIS A 198 -10.34 -8.12 -15.51
CA HIS A 198 -10.94 -9.37 -15.07
C HIS A 198 -10.54 -9.73 -13.63
N TYR A 199 -9.24 -9.64 -13.31
CA TYR A 199 -8.74 -9.94 -11.96
C TYR A 199 -9.02 -8.84 -10.93
N SER A 200 -9.36 -7.63 -11.38
CA SER A 200 -9.77 -6.54 -10.48
C SER A 200 -11.25 -6.57 -10.13
N LEU A 201 -12.09 -7.29 -10.87
CA LEU A 201 -13.52 -7.40 -10.57
C LEU A 201 -13.81 -8.41 -9.45
N PRO A 202 -14.86 -8.19 -8.64
CA PRO A 202 -15.42 -9.23 -7.78
C PRO A 202 -15.79 -10.48 -8.60
N PRO A 203 -15.59 -11.70 -8.09
CA PRO A 203 -15.92 -12.92 -8.84
C PRO A 203 -17.37 -12.99 -9.35
N ALA A 204 -18.32 -12.41 -8.60
CA ALA A 204 -19.73 -12.37 -8.98
C ALA A 204 -20.02 -11.50 -10.23
N ASP A 205 -19.15 -10.53 -10.52
CA ASP A 205 -19.32 -9.59 -11.63
C ASP A 205 -18.52 -10.02 -12.87
N ARG A 206 -17.84 -11.17 -12.82
CA ARG A 206 -17.02 -11.67 -13.93
C ARG A 206 -17.85 -12.47 -14.92
N ASP A 207 -17.55 -12.28 -16.19
CA ASP A 207 -17.99 -13.17 -17.26
C ASP A 207 -16.76 -13.92 -17.79
N GLU A 208 -16.55 -15.13 -17.27
CA GLU A 208 -15.41 -15.98 -17.63
C GLU A 208 -15.41 -16.32 -19.13
N LEU A 209 -16.59 -16.66 -19.69
CA LEU A 209 -16.70 -17.07 -21.08
C LEU A 209 -16.33 -15.90 -22.01
N TYR A 210 -16.85 -14.71 -21.73
CA TYR A 210 -16.58 -13.52 -22.53
C TYR A 210 -15.11 -13.09 -22.41
N TYR A 211 -14.56 -13.12 -21.20
CA TYR A 211 -13.15 -12.86 -20.95
C TYR A 211 -12.25 -13.81 -21.76
N TYR A 212 -12.46 -15.13 -21.67
CA TYR A 212 -11.62 -16.10 -22.38
C TYR A 212 -11.74 -15.97 -23.90
N LYS A 213 -12.92 -15.64 -24.42
CA LYS A 213 -13.12 -15.36 -25.86
C LYS A 213 -12.25 -14.19 -26.30
N LEU A 214 -12.36 -13.03 -25.66
CA LEU A 214 -11.60 -11.83 -26.03
C LEU A 214 -10.09 -12.01 -25.82
N ARG A 215 -9.70 -12.69 -24.73
CA ARG A 215 -8.29 -13.00 -24.45
C ARG A 215 -7.70 -13.91 -25.54
N PHE A 216 -8.45 -14.92 -26.00
CA PHE A 216 -8.02 -15.77 -27.11
C PHE A 216 -7.84 -14.96 -28.40
N GLU A 217 -8.77 -14.06 -28.73
CA GLU A 217 -8.65 -13.17 -29.89
C GLU A 217 -7.37 -12.31 -29.84
N GLN A 218 -7.05 -11.73 -28.68
CA GLN A 218 -5.82 -10.94 -28.50
C GLN A 218 -4.54 -11.77 -28.65
N ILE A 219 -4.52 -12.98 -28.11
CA ILE A 219 -3.39 -13.90 -28.22
C ILE A 219 -3.22 -14.34 -29.68
N ASN A 220 -4.31 -14.74 -30.34
CA ASN A 220 -4.31 -15.14 -31.74
C ASN A 220 -3.80 -14.00 -32.63
N ASP A 221 -4.25 -12.78 -32.41
CA ASP A 221 -3.77 -11.61 -33.16
C ASP A 221 -2.28 -11.32 -32.91
N LYS A 222 -1.81 -11.44 -31.66
CA LYS A 222 -0.39 -11.33 -31.32
C LYS A 222 0.44 -12.41 -32.04
N GLN A 223 -0.06 -13.65 -32.10
CA GLN A 223 0.59 -14.76 -32.79
C GLN A 223 0.59 -14.57 -34.32
N LYS A 224 -0.54 -14.19 -34.93
CA LYS A 224 -0.63 -13.85 -36.36
C LYS A 224 0.36 -12.76 -36.74
N ARG A 225 0.47 -11.70 -35.93
CA ARG A 225 1.45 -10.62 -36.13
C ARG A 225 2.89 -11.13 -36.06
N ALA A 226 3.20 -12.01 -35.10
CA ALA A 226 4.52 -12.62 -34.98
C ALA A 226 4.85 -13.54 -36.16
N MET A 227 3.90 -14.35 -36.64
CA MET A 227 4.07 -15.22 -37.81
C MET A 227 4.27 -14.41 -39.09
N ARG A 228 3.51 -13.32 -39.29
CA ARG A 228 3.69 -12.41 -40.42
C ARG A 228 5.09 -11.79 -40.43
N LYS A 229 5.60 -11.37 -39.26
CA LYS A 229 6.97 -10.85 -39.13
C LYS A 229 8.05 -11.90 -39.43
N LYS A 230 7.76 -13.18 -39.18
CA LYS A 230 8.68 -14.30 -39.45
C LYS A 230 8.52 -14.90 -40.85
N GLY A 231 7.55 -14.45 -41.65
CA GLY A 231 7.25 -15.01 -42.97
C GLY A 231 6.60 -16.40 -42.94
N THR A 232 6.11 -16.86 -41.78
CA THR A 232 5.54 -18.21 -41.60
C THR A 232 4.01 -18.21 -41.51
N PHE A 233 3.36 -17.09 -41.83
CA PHE A 233 1.90 -16.98 -41.76
C PHE A 233 1.27 -17.60 -43.00
N VAL A 234 0.45 -18.62 -42.82
CA VAL A 234 -0.39 -19.22 -43.86
C VAL A 234 -1.83 -18.76 -43.61
N ALA A 235 -2.46 -18.21 -44.65
CA ALA A 235 -3.79 -17.58 -44.58
C ALA A 235 -4.92 -18.61 -44.49
#